data_AF-A0A953DVF4-F1
#
_entry.id   AF-A0A953DVF4-F1
#
_cell.length_a   1.000
_cell.length_b   1.000
_cell.length_c   1.000
_cell.angle_alpha   90.00
_cell.angle_beta   90.00
_cell.angle_gamma   90.00
#
_symmetry.space_group_name_H-M   'P 1'
#
loop_
_entity.id
_entity.type
_entity.pdbx_description
1 polymer ?
#
loop_
_entity_poly.entity_id
_entity_poly.type
_entity_poly.pdbx_seq_one_letter_code
_entity_poly.pdbx_strand_id
1 'polypeptide(L)' 'MNSTDASHSDALVFFGITGDLAHKKIFPALQAMVKRGTL' A
#
# COMPACT_ATOMS: atom_id res chain seq x y z
N MET A 1 10.17 -20.99 20.66
CA MET A 1 9.51 -20.83 19.36
C MET A 1 8.47 -19.71 19.47
N ASN A 2 8.74 -18.52 18.93
CA ASN A 2 7.67 -17.55 18.70
C ASN A 2 8.10 -16.62 17.56
N SER A 3 8.00 -17.11 16.33
CA SER A 3 8.08 -16.25 15.16
C SER A 3 6.74 -15.54 15.06
N THR A 4 6.64 -14.32 15.57
CA THR A 4 5.58 -13.40 15.15
C THR A 4 5.87 -13.00 13.71
N ASP A 5 5.63 -13.92 12.78
CA ASP A 5 5.55 -13.60 11.37
C ASP A 5 4.41 -12.60 11.24
N ALA A 6 4.76 -11.34 10.94
CA ALA A 6 3.76 -10.34 10.60
C ALA A 6 2.99 -10.92 9.41
N SER A 7 1.77 -11.38 9.67
CA SER A 7 0.93 -12.02 8.67
C SER A 7 0.84 -11.10 7.46
N HIS A 8 1.31 -11.59 6.32
CA HIS A 8 1.33 -10.84 5.09
C HIS A 8 -0.12 -10.45 4.74
N SER A 9 -0.35 -9.17 4.46
CA SER A 9 -1.67 -8.71 4.05
C SER A 9 -1.85 -9.03 2.57
N ASP A 10 -2.89 -9.80 2.24
CA ASP A 10 -3.17 -10.20 0.84
C ASP A 10 -4.01 -9.16 0.07
N ALA A 11 -4.51 -8.14 0.77
CA ALA A 11 -5.36 -7.11 0.17
C ALA A 11 -5.12 -5.73 0.80
N LEU A 12 -5.29 -4.70 -0.03
CA LEU A 12 -5.24 -3.29 0.36
C LEU A 12 -6.48 -2.57 -0.17
N VAL A 13 -7.32 -2.03 0.73
CA VAL A 13 -8.59 -1.37 0.38
C VAL A 13 -8.51 0.12 0.67
N PHE A 14 -8.84 0.94 -0.34
CA PHE A 14 -8.89 2.39 -0.21
C PHE A 14 -10.33 2.92 -0.19
N PHE A 15 -10.69 3.61 0.88
CA PHE A 15 -11.94 4.37 0.96
C PHE A 15 -11.70 5.82 0.53
N GLY A 16 -12.63 6.38 -0.25
CA GLY A 16 -12.49 7.75 -0.76
C GLY A 16 -11.37 7.91 -1.79
N ILE A 17 -11.16 6.90 -2.64
CA ILE A 17 -10.09 6.84 -3.66
C ILE A 17 -10.16 7.98 -4.70
N THR A 18 -11.30 8.66 -4.80
CA THR A 18 -11.49 9.83 -5.66
C THR A 18 -11.01 11.14 -5.02
N GLY A 19 -10.64 11.12 -3.74
CA GLY A 19 -10.19 12.30 -2.99
C GLY A 19 -8.84 12.85 -3.46
N ASP A 20 -8.56 14.09 -3.07
CA ASP A 20 -7.31 14.79 -3.40
C ASP A 20 -6.08 14.04 -2.84
N LEU A 21 -6.20 13.50 -1.62
CA LEU A 21 -5.12 12.74 -0.98
C LEU A 21 -4.73 11.49 -1.77
N ALA A 22 -5.70 10.82 -2.39
CA ALA A 22 -5.45 9.65 -3.22
C ALA A 22 -4.56 10.01 -4.42
N HIS A 23 -4.89 11.10 -5.11
CA HIS A 23 -4.17 11.58 -6.28
C HIS A 23 -2.81 12.18 -5.94
N LYS A 24 -2.73 12.96 -4.86
CA LYS A 24 -1.51 13.70 -4.52
C LYS A 24 -0.47 12.87 -3.77
N LYS A 25 -0.89 11.81 -3.06
CA LYS A 25 0.03 11.06 -2.17
C LYS A 25 -0.06 9.55 -2.32
N ILE A 26 -1.27 8.99 -2.31
CA ILE A 26 -1.44 7.52 -2.28
C ILE A 26 -0.93 6.90 -3.60
N PHE A 27 -1.45 7.34 -4.75
CA PHE A 27 -1.02 6.77 -6.03
C PHE A 27 0.45 7.04 -6.36
N PRO A 28 1.01 8.24 -6.14
CA PRO A 28 2.45 8.45 -6.31
C PRO A 28 3.30 7.52 -5.43
N ALA A 29 2.92 7.31 -4.17
CA ALA A 29 3.64 6.41 -3.27
C ALA A 29 3.55 4.95 -3.74
N LEU A 30 2.34 4.48 -4.08
CA LEU A 30 2.11 3.13 -4.62
C LEU A 30 2.89 2.90 -5.91
N GLN A 31 2.89 3.86 -6.84
CA GLN A 31 3.67 3.77 -8.07
C GLN A 31 5.16 3.64 -7.77
N ALA A 32 5.67 4.40 -6.79
CA ALA A 32 7.05 4.25 -6.34
C ALA A 32 7.31 2.87 -5.69
N MET A 33 6.32 2.28 -4.99
CA MET A 33 6.42 0.92 -4.42
C MET A 33 6.49 -0.16 -5.50
N VAL A 34 5.65 -0.04 -6.53
CA VAL A 34 5.66 -0.93 -7.69
C VAL A 34 7.01 -0.85 -8.40
N LYS A 35 7.53 0.37 -8.64
CA LYS A 35 8.82 0.59 -9.30
C LYS A 35 10.00 -0.06 -8.56
N ARG A 36 9.95 -0.11 -7.24
CA ARG A 36 11.00 -0.74 -6.41
C ARG A 36 10.76 -2.22 -6.14
N GLY A 37 9.64 -2.79 -6.58
CA GLY A 37 9.30 -4.20 -6.36
C GLY A 37 9.03 -4.56 -4.91
N THR A 38 8.51 -3.62 -4.10
CA THR A 38 8.17 -3.87 -2.69
C THR A 38 6.69 -3.62 -2.38
N LEU A 39 5.84 -3.57 -3.42
CA LEU A 39 4.40 -3.57 -3.22
C LEU A 39 3.91 -5.00 -3.00
#